data_AF-A0A953F0T5-F1
#
_entry.id   AF-A0A953F0T5-F1
#
_cell.length_a   1.000
_cell.length_b   1.000
_cell.length_c   1.000
_cell.angle_alpha   90.00
_cell.angle_beta   90.00
_cell.angle_gamma   90.00
#
_symmetry.space_group_name_H-M   'P 1'
#
loop_
_entity.id
_entity.type
_entity.pdbx_description
1 polymer ?
#
loop_
_entity_poly.entity_id
_entity_poly.type
_entity_poly.pdbx_seq_one_letter_code
_entity_poly.pdbx_strand_id
1 'polypeptide(L)'
;MNLDQAILTDHAQFQLARRHLDHADIMSVLADPESVDTIRPGRVVAQRLIGNYLFRVFVDTDRFPPEIVTAYRSSRFQRYRKPR
;
A
#
# COMPACT_ATOMS: atom_id res chain seq x y z
N MET A 1 -2.05 11.72 -8.52
CA MET A 1 -1.71 10.35 -8.99
C MET A 1 -2.85 9.46 -8.59
N ASN A 2 -3.46 8.74 -9.54
CA ASN A 2 -4.61 7.88 -9.25
C ASN A 2 -4.08 6.48 -8.89
N LEU A 3 -4.08 6.13 -7.61
CA LEU A 3 -3.56 4.85 -7.10
C LEU A 3 -4.64 3.77 -6.96
N ASP A 4 -5.91 4.18 -6.94
CA ASP A 4 -7.10 3.33 -6.92
C ASP A 4 -7.24 2.42 -8.16
N GLN A 5 -6.63 2.80 -9.28
CA GLN A 5 -6.55 2.03 -10.52
C GLN A 5 -5.41 0.99 -10.52
N ALA A 6 -4.65 0.88 -9.43
CA ALA A 6 -3.53 -0.05 -9.39
C ALA A 6 -4.01 -1.50 -9.43
N ILE A 7 -3.38 -2.32 -10.26
CA ILE A 7 -3.72 -3.74 -10.43
C ILE A 7 -2.83 -4.62 -9.53
N LEU A 8 -3.37 -5.74 -9.07
CA LEU A 8 -2.55 -6.78 -8.44
C LEU A 8 -1.88 -7.63 -9.50
N THR A 9 -0.57 -7.76 -9.38
CA THR A 9 0.19 -8.78 -10.10
C THR A 9 0.09 -10.12 -9.38
N ASP A 10 0.32 -11.23 -10.10
CA ASP A 10 0.36 -12.59 -9.52
C ASP A 10 1.36 -12.67 -8.36
N HIS A 11 2.50 -11.99 -8.50
CA HIS A 11 3.51 -11.87 -7.46
C HIS A 11 2.95 -11.19 -6.21
N ALA A 12 2.28 -10.05 -6.37
CA ALA A 12 1.68 -9.34 -5.26
C ALA A 12 0.58 -10.17 -4.59
N GLN A 13 -0.31 -10.79 -5.37
CA GLN A 13 -1.36 -11.65 -4.85
C GLN A 13 -0.79 -12.78 -3.98
N PHE A 14 0.27 -13.45 -4.44
CA PHE A 14 0.96 -14.48 -3.66
C PHE A 14 1.56 -13.94 -2.35
N GLN A 15 2.20 -12.76 -2.39
CA GLN A 15 2.78 -12.13 -1.20
C GLN A 15 1.71 -11.74 -0.16
N LEU A 16 0.57 -11.24 -0.61
CA LEU A 16 -0.53 -10.82 0.25
C LEU A 16 -1.24 -12.00 0.91
N ALA A 17 -1.49 -13.06 0.14
CA ALA A 17 -2.07 -14.30 0.64
C ALA A 17 -1.23 -14.91 1.78
N ARG A 18 0.10 -14.95 1.61
CA ARG A 18 1.03 -15.44 2.64
C ARG A 18 1.05 -14.60 3.92
N ARG A 19 0.56 -13.36 3.87
CA ARG A 19 0.54 -12.42 4.99
C ARG A 19 -0.85 -12.23 5.59
N HIS A 20 -1.85 -12.97 5.09
CA HIS A 20 -3.26 -12.84 5.47
C HIS A 20 -3.74 -11.38 5.39
N LEU A 21 -3.34 -10.68 4.32
CA LEU A 21 -3.80 -9.33 4.03
C LEU A 21 -5.02 -9.40 3.12
N ASP A 22 -6.10 -8.78 3.55
CA ASP A 22 -7.32 -8.69 2.75
C ASP A 22 -7.09 -7.73 1.58
N HIS A 23 -7.55 -8.16 0.40
CA HIS A 23 -7.58 -7.33 -0.79
C HIS A 23 -8.42 -6.07 -0.59
N ALA A 24 -9.55 -6.18 0.13
CA ALA A 24 -10.42 -5.03 0.39
C ALA A 24 -9.70 -3.94 1.19
N ASP A 25 -8.93 -4.32 2.20
CA ASP A 25 -8.13 -3.37 2.99
C ASP A 25 -7.12 -2.65 2.10
N ILE A 26 -6.42 -3.37 1.23
CA ILE A 26 -5.41 -2.81 0.33
C ILE A 26 -6.02 -1.79 -0.62
N MET A 27 -7.14 -2.14 -1.26
CA MET A 27 -7.84 -1.21 -2.15
C MET A 27 -8.36 0.02 -1.39
N SER A 28 -8.81 -0.12 -0.14
CA SER A 28 -9.23 1.00 0.69
C SER A 28 -8.09 1.98 1.01
N VAL A 29 -6.86 1.47 1.17
CA VAL A 29 -5.67 2.33 1.35
C VAL A 29 -5.34 3.08 0.07
N LEU A 30 -5.49 2.44 -1.09
CA LEU A 30 -5.19 3.07 -2.37
C LEU A 30 -6.25 4.11 -2.79
N ALA A 31 -7.52 3.87 -2.43
CA ALA A 31 -8.62 4.78 -2.71
C ALA A 31 -8.58 6.06 -1.86
N ASP A 32 -8.15 5.96 -0.60
CA ASP A 32 -8.09 7.09 0.33
C ASP A 32 -6.88 6.94 1.27
N PRO A 33 -5.65 7.21 0.78
CA PRO A 33 -4.43 7.10 1.57
C PRO A 33 -4.32 8.25 2.56
N GLU A 34 -3.94 7.94 3.81
CA GLU A 34 -3.64 8.97 4.81
C GLU A 34 -2.35 9.71 4.48
N SER A 35 -1.38 9.02 3.87
CA SER A 35 -0.20 9.63 3.29
C SER A 35 0.36 8.79 2.15
N VAL A 36 1.09 9.46 1.25
CA VAL A 36 1.81 8.84 0.15
C VAL A 36 3.24 9.36 0.17
N ASP A 37 4.21 8.48 0.40
CA ASP A 37 5.63 8.82 0.37
C ASP A 37 6.28 8.24 -0.91
N THR A 38 7.09 9.02 -1.60
CA THR A 38 7.93 8.51 -2.70
C THR A 38 9.11 7.73 -2.13
N ILE A 39 9.22 6.45 -2.47
CA ILE A 39 10.36 5.60 -2.06
C ILE A 39 11.55 5.82 -3.00
N ARG A 40 11.26 5.90 -4.30
CA ARG A 40 12.19 6.20 -5.38
C ARG A 40 11.37 6.66 -6.60
N PRO A 41 11.98 7.28 -7.63
CA PRO A 41 11.26 7.57 -8.87
C PRO A 41 10.56 6.31 -9.41
N GLY A 42 9.28 6.45 -9.76
CA GLY A 42 8.44 5.34 -10.24
C GLY A 42 7.89 4.39 -9.18
N ARG A 43 8.18 4.58 -7.88
CA ARG A 43 7.61 3.75 -6.79
C ARG A 43 7.23 4.59 -5.57
N VAL A 44 5.97 4.44 -5.15
CA VAL A 44 5.42 5.09 -3.96
C VAL A 44 5.01 4.07 -2.92
N VAL A 45 4.88 4.53 -1.67
CA VAL A 45 4.15 3.83 -0.63
C VAL A 45 2.94 4.65 -0.20
N ALA A 46 1.76 4.10 -0.43
CA ALA A 46 0.52 4.61 0.14
C ALA A 46 0.30 3.95 1.51
N GLN A 47 -0.05 4.72 2.53
CA GLN A 47 -0.27 4.19 3.86
C GLN A 47 -1.46 4.82 4.55
N ARG A 48 -2.13 4.00 5.36
CA ARG A 48 -3.33 4.36 6.12
C ARG A 48 -3.42 3.54 7.40
N LEU A 49 -3.86 4.16 8.49
CA LEU A 49 -4.23 3.44 9.70
C LEU A 49 -5.66 2.86 9.57
N ILE A 50 -5.79 1.54 9.73
CA ILE A 50 -7.07 0.84 9.77
C ILE A 50 -7.15 0.10 11.12
N GLY A 51 -8.06 0.54 11.98
CA GLY A 51 -8.07 0.11 13.38
C GLY A 51 -6.74 0.40 14.08
N ASN A 52 -6.10 -0.64 14.64
CA ASN A 52 -4.80 -0.52 15.33
C ASN A 52 -3.59 -0.87 14.44
N TYR A 53 -3.78 -0.95 13.14
CA TYR A 53 -2.75 -1.39 12.22
C TYR A 53 -2.46 -0.35 11.14
N LEU A 54 -1.17 -0.10 10.91
CA LEU A 54 -0.72 0.69 9.76
C LEU A 54 -0.56 -0.24 8.56
N PHE A 55 -1.34 0.01 7.53
CA PHE A 55 -1.21 -0.63 6.24
C PHE A 55 -0.30 0.20 5.35
N ARG A 56 0.62 -0.46 4.65
CA ARG A 56 1.59 0.15 3.75
C ARG A 56 1.57 -0.61 2.43
N VAL A 57 1.09 0.03 1.37
CA VAL A 57 0.93 -0.54 0.03
C VAL A 57 1.96 0.10 -0.89
N PHE A 58 2.80 -0.73 -1.49
CA PHE A 58 3.83 -0.30 -2.43
C PHE A 58 3.30 -0.43 -3.85
N VAL A 59 3.38 0.67 -4.60
CA VAL A 59 2.85 0.76 -5.96
C VAL A 59 3.96 1.24 -6.89
N ASP A 60 4.15 0.51 -7.99
CA ASP A 60 4.91 0.95 -9.14
C ASP A 60 4.03 1.84 -10.01
N THR A 61 4.45 3.08 -10.17
CA THR A 61 3.69 4.16 -10.80
C THR A 61 4.24 4.56 -12.16
N ASP A 62 5.36 3.94 -12.56
CA ASP A 62 5.93 3.96 -13.89
C ASP A 62 5.28 2.93 -14.85
N ARG A 63 4.34 2.12 -14.33
CA ARG A 63 3.50 1.18 -15.09
C ARG A 63 2.14 1.81 -15.42
N PHE A 64 1.53 1.35 -16.52
CA PHE A 64 0.18 1.76 -16.92
C PHE A 64 -0.67 0.52 -17.27
N PRO A 65 -1.67 0.15 -16.43
CA PRO A 65 -2.03 0.77 -15.14
C PRO A 65 -0.92 0.63 -14.07
N PRO A 66 -0.95 1.42 -12.99
CA PRO A 66 -0.03 1.23 -11.86
C PRO A 66 -0.12 -0.20 -11.31
N GLU A 67 0.97 -0.71 -10.77
CA GLU A 67 1.03 -2.10 -10.29
C GLU A 67 1.31 -2.15 -8.79
N ILE A 68 0.48 -2.91 -8.06
CA ILE A 68 0.75 -3.23 -6.67
C ILE A 68 1.92 -4.20 -6.65
N VAL A 69 2.99 -3.79 -5.96
CA VAL A 69 4.20 -4.61 -5.79
C VAL A 69 4.02 -5.53 -4.60
N THR A 70 3.61 -4.95 -3.46
CA THR A 70 3.44 -5.67 -2.20
C THR A 70 2.74 -4.79 -1.17
N ALA A 71 2.18 -5.40 -0.11
CA ALA A 71 1.72 -4.64 1.05
C ALA A 71 2.16 -5.29 2.37
N TYR A 72 2.21 -4.47 3.41
CA TYR A 72 2.49 -4.88 4.78
C TYR A 72 1.48 -4.26 5.73
N ARG A 73 1.21 -4.97 6.83
CA ARG A 73 0.47 -4.46 7.97
C ARG A 73 1.36 -4.51 9.21
N SER A 74 1.42 -3.43 9.97
CA SER A 74 2.21 -3.35 11.20
C SER A 74 1.36 -2.86 12.36
N SER A 75 1.43 -3.57 13.49
CA SER A 75 0.87 -3.11 14.77
C SER A 75 1.75 -2.06 15.46
N ARG A 76 3.00 -1.89 15.02
CA ARG A 76 3.95 -0.91 15.56
C ARG A 76 3.87 0.43 14.81
N PHE A 77 2.66 0.93 14.56
CA PHE A 77 2.45 2.17 13.80
C PHE A 77 3.10 3.39 14.45
N GLN A 78 3.30 3.36 15.77
CA GLN A 78 3.99 4.41 16.53
C GLN A 78 5.42 4.69 16.04
N ARG A 79 6.09 3.72 15.39
CA ARG A 79 7.45 3.91 14.82
C ARG A 79 7.46 4.64 13.47
N TYR A 80 6.32 4.73 12.79
CA TYR A 80 6.20 5.22 11.42
C TYR A 80 5.38 6.51 11.30
N ARG A 81 4.80 7.00 12.40
CA ARG A 81 4.10 8.27 12.43
C ARG A 81 5.12 9.41 12.28
N LYS A 82 5.04 10.17 11.20
CA LYS A 82 5.61 11.53 11.18
C LYS A 82 4.67 12.44 11.99
N PRO A 83 5.18 13.33 12.84
CA PRO A 83 4.33 14.36 13.44
C PRO A 83 3.66 15.16 12.32
N ARG A 84 2.36 15.43 12.50
CA ARG A 84 1.59 16.31 11.61
C ARG A 84 2.14 17.74 11.69
#